data_AF-A0A7X9JB15-F1
#
_entry.id   AF-A0A7X9JB15-F1
#
_cell.length_a   1.000
_cell.length_b   1.000
_cell.length_c   1.000
_cell.angle_alpha   90.00
_cell.angle_beta   90.00
_cell.angle_gamma   90.00
#
_symmetry.space_group_name_H-M   'P 1'
#
loop_
_entity.id
_entity.type
_entity.pdbx_description
1 polymer ?
#
loop_
_entity_poly.entity_id
_entity_poly.type
_entity_poly.pdbx_seq_one_letter_code
_entity_poly.pdbx_strand_id
1 'polypeptide(L)'
;MKKNYTLEYPCRHDKKKDRLKNHRTEERREKKRKQKEYDTETAFRCAHCGMLVNCSREYSGVNNRNHCPNCLWSLHVDLYKAGDRKAECRARMRPIGLTLKHSPKKYSSETTGELMIIHECTACGKISINRIAADDSPGNLLALYESSARDEPHQQAKLKDMGILPVSAADLTTVFSQLFSWQSILEEFSAAEQGAEVSLQESSTIGE
;
A
#
# COMPACT_ATOMS: atom_id res chain seq x y z
N MET A 1 37.00 -35.67 67.29
CA MET A 1 35.96 -34.73 67.76
C MET A 1 36.61 -33.41 68.19
N LYS A 2 36.50 -32.35 67.40
CA LYS A 2 36.73 -30.97 67.85
C LYS A 2 35.71 -30.09 67.11
N LYS A 3 34.76 -29.52 67.87
CA LYS A 3 33.81 -28.52 67.39
C LYS A 3 34.51 -27.16 67.45
N ASN A 4 34.45 -26.38 66.37
CA ASN A 4 34.74 -24.95 66.41
C ASN A 4 33.52 -24.21 65.84
N TYR A 5 32.89 -23.42 66.71
CA TYR A 5 31.94 -22.38 66.35
C TYR A 5 32.70 -21.06 66.26
N THR A 6 32.43 -20.27 65.22
CA THR A 6 32.64 -18.82 65.21
C THR A 6 31.43 -18.15 64.55
N LEU A 7 30.92 -17.12 65.24
CA LEU A 7 29.75 -16.32 64.89
C LEU A 7 30.02 -15.27 63.78
N GLU A 8 28.96 -15.02 63.00
CA GLU A 8 28.44 -13.76 62.40
C GLU A 8 29.29 -12.85 61.49
N TYR A 9 28.70 -12.46 60.33
CA TYR A 9 28.32 -11.06 59.99
C TYR A 9 27.25 -11.04 58.86
N PRO A 10 26.09 -10.40 59.00
CA PRO A 10 25.13 -10.23 57.91
C PRO A 10 25.50 -9.02 57.04
N CYS A 11 25.87 -9.25 55.77
CA CYS A 11 26.10 -8.18 54.81
C CYS A 11 24.77 -7.46 54.50
N ARG A 12 24.66 -6.19 54.91
CA ARG A 12 23.56 -5.28 54.54
C ARG A 12 23.49 -5.18 53.01
N HIS A 13 22.51 -5.85 52.41
CA HIS A 13 22.14 -5.59 51.01
C HIS A 13 21.62 -4.16 50.92
N ASP A 14 22.34 -3.32 50.18
CA ASP A 14 22.04 -1.91 49.95
C ASP A 14 20.83 -1.77 49.02
N LYS A 15 19.62 -1.90 49.59
CA LYS A 15 18.31 -1.81 48.89
C LYS A 15 18.16 -0.56 48.02
N LYS A 16 18.96 0.48 48.27
CA LYS A 16 18.97 1.73 47.50
C LYS A 16 19.54 1.53 46.08
N LYS A 17 20.59 0.70 45.93
CA LYS A 17 21.20 0.37 44.62
C LYS A 17 20.27 -0.50 43.77
N ASP A 18 19.52 -1.42 44.37
CA ASP A 18 18.53 -2.23 43.65
C ASP A 18 17.32 -1.41 43.18
N ARG A 19 16.87 -0.43 43.99
CA ARG A 19 15.78 0.48 43.58
C ARG A 19 16.16 1.38 42.40
N LEU A 20 17.38 1.92 42.40
CA LEU A 20 17.93 2.72 41.29
C LEU A 20 18.16 1.88 40.01
N LYS A 21 18.61 0.63 40.14
CA LYS A 21 18.75 -0.30 39.00
C LYS A 21 17.39 -0.66 38.39
N ASN A 22 16.37 -0.91 39.21
CA ASN A 22 15.01 -1.22 38.74
C ASN A 22 14.35 -0.04 38.00
N HIS A 23 14.48 1.19 38.50
CA HIS A 23 13.96 2.39 37.83
C HIS A 23 14.60 2.58 36.43
N ARG A 24 15.92 2.38 36.34
CA ARG A 24 16.66 2.49 35.07
C ARG A 24 16.26 1.42 34.05
N THR A 25 15.82 0.24 34.51
CA THR A 25 15.29 -0.82 33.64
C THR A 25 13.84 -0.56 33.20
N GLU A 26 13.00 0.05 34.04
CA GLU A 26 11.63 0.42 33.69
C GLU A 26 11.60 1.57 32.67
N GLU A 27 12.39 2.64 32.87
CA GLU A 27 12.51 3.73 31.91
C GLU A 27 12.99 3.25 30.53
N ARG A 28 13.91 2.27 30.50
CA ARG A 28 14.40 1.67 29.25
C ARG A 28 13.33 0.82 28.57
N ARG A 29 12.49 0.11 29.34
CA ARG A 29 11.34 -0.66 28.82
C ARG A 29 10.26 0.27 28.30
N GLU A 30 9.97 1.36 29.00
CA GLU A 30 9.00 2.37 28.57
C GLU A 30 9.45 3.08 27.29
N LYS A 31 10.73 3.48 27.20
CA LYS A 31 11.31 4.03 25.96
C LYS A 31 11.22 3.05 24.79
N LYS A 32 11.51 1.76 25.02
CA LYS A 32 11.34 0.72 23.99
C LYS A 32 9.87 0.53 23.59
N ARG A 33 8.92 0.64 24.54
CA ARG A 33 7.49 0.53 24.25
C ARG A 33 7.01 1.72 23.41
N LYS A 34 7.37 2.94 23.79
CA LYS A 34 7.08 4.17 23.04
C LYS A 34 7.71 4.16 21.65
N GLN A 35 8.96 3.70 21.52
CA GLN A 35 9.61 3.55 20.21
C GLN A 35 8.87 2.53 19.34
N LYS A 36 8.47 1.38 19.90
CA LYS A 36 7.73 0.35 19.17
C LYS A 36 6.34 0.83 18.74
N GLU A 37 5.69 1.63 19.58
CA GLU A 37 4.39 2.26 19.31
C GLU A 37 4.51 3.30 18.18
N TYR A 38 5.54 4.16 18.23
CA TYR A 38 5.88 5.10 17.15
C TYR A 38 6.25 4.39 15.83
N ASP A 39 7.06 3.33 15.90
CA ASP A 39 7.42 2.53 14.72
C ASP A 39 6.19 1.87 14.10
N THR A 40 5.18 1.47 14.90
CA THR A 40 3.91 0.92 14.40
C THR A 40 2.94 1.99 13.85
N GLU A 41 3.06 3.24 14.30
CA GLU A 41 2.28 4.36 13.76
C GLU A 41 2.87 4.91 12.45
N THR A 42 4.20 4.81 12.29
CA THR A 42 4.92 5.43 11.17
C THR A 42 5.43 4.44 10.13
N ALA A 43 5.47 3.13 10.42
CA ALA A 43 5.88 2.12 9.46
C ALA A 43 5.26 0.73 9.73
N PHE A 44 5.24 -0.14 8.71
CA PHE A 44 4.96 -1.57 8.90
C PHE A 44 5.83 -2.44 8.01
N ARG A 45 6.02 -3.70 8.39
CA ARG A 45 6.65 -4.71 7.53
C ARG A 45 5.58 -5.41 6.70
N CYS A 46 5.71 -5.38 5.38
CA CYS A 46 4.78 -6.03 4.47
C CYS A 46 4.73 -7.54 4.74
N ALA A 47 3.55 -8.08 4.99
CA ALA A 47 3.36 -9.51 5.26
C ALA A 47 3.59 -10.39 4.03
N HIS A 48 3.58 -9.83 2.81
CA HIS A 48 3.78 -10.55 1.56
C HIS A 48 5.26 -10.60 1.14
N CYS A 49 5.90 -9.44 0.93
CA CYS A 49 7.29 -9.37 0.45
C CYS A 49 8.32 -9.04 1.54
N GLY A 50 7.89 -8.73 2.76
CA GLY A 50 8.81 -8.41 3.87
C GLY A 50 9.42 -7.01 3.84
N MET A 51 9.12 -6.17 2.85
CA MET A 51 9.63 -4.79 2.76
C MET A 51 9.15 -3.94 3.94
N LEU A 52 10.00 -3.05 4.45
CA LEU A 52 9.61 -2.04 5.44
C LEU A 52 8.95 -0.87 4.69
N VAL A 53 7.73 -0.54 5.08
CA VAL A 53 6.87 0.45 4.42
C VAL A 53 6.65 1.63 5.34
N ASN A 54 6.95 2.84 4.86
CA ASN A 54 6.69 4.08 5.60
C ASN A 54 5.21 4.48 5.44
N CYS A 55 4.55 4.82 6.54
CA CYS A 55 3.15 5.23 6.61
C CYS A 55 2.96 6.73 6.80
N SER A 56 4.05 7.50 6.95
CA SER A 56 3.97 8.94 7.07
C SER A 56 3.24 9.54 5.87
N ARG A 57 2.29 10.42 6.18
CA ARG A 57 1.49 11.14 5.21
C ARG A 57 2.35 12.01 4.30
N GLU A 58 3.48 12.51 4.80
CA GLU A 58 4.40 13.37 4.05
C GLU A 58 5.00 12.65 2.84
N TYR A 59 5.21 11.34 2.95
CA TYR A 59 5.75 10.52 1.86
C TYR A 59 4.64 9.87 1.03
N SER A 60 3.64 9.30 1.69
CA SER A 60 2.61 8.50 1.01
C SER A 60 1.44 9.32 0.47
N GLY A 61 1.22 10.55 0.96
CA GLY A 61 0.06 11.37 0.62
C GLY A 61 -1.28 10.85 1.17
N VAL A 62 -1.27 9.78 1.97
CA VAL A 62 -2.47 9.13 2.51
C VAL A 62 -2.39 8.95 4.03
N ASN A 63 -3.52 9.04 4.74
CA ASN A 63 -3.53 8.95 6.21
C ASN A 63 -3.50 7.51 6.73
N ASN A 64 -4.22 6.61 6.07
CA ASN A 64 -4.44 5.24 6.58
C ASN A 64 -3.83 4.22 5.62
N ARG A 65 -2.53 4.33 5.33
CA ARG A 65 -1.83 3.39 4.44
C ARG A 65 -1.96 1.96 4.96
N ASN A 66 -2.34 1.04 4.08
CA ASN A 66 -2.51 -0.37 4.41
C ASN A 66 -1.86 -1.32 3.39
N HIS A 67 -1.23 -0.82 2.32
CA HIS A 67 -0.58 -1.64 1.31
C HIS A 67 0.87 -1.24 1.08
N CYS A 68 1.64 -2.20 0.58
CA CYS A 68 3.04 -2.02 0.20
C CYS A 68 3.13 -1.26 -1.14
N PRO A 69 4.01 -0.26 -1.30
CA PRO A 69 4.14 0.49 -2.57
C PRO A 69 4.68 -0.37 -3.71
N ASN A 70 5.45 -1.39 -3.37
CA ASN A 70 6.03 -2.28 -4.35
C ASN A 70 5.04 -3.38 -4.74
N CYS A 71 4.70 -4.29 -3.84
CA CYS A 71 3.87 -5.45 -4.21
C CYS A 71 2.37 -5.21 -4.14
N LEU A 72 1.90 -4.05 -3.67
CA LEU A 72 0.49 -3.68 -3.53
C LEU A 72 -0.35 -4.56 -2.59
N TRP A 73 0.23 -5.57 -1.96
CA TRP A 73 -0.46 -6.38 -0.95
C TRP A 73 -0.73 -5.60 0.33
N SER A 74 -1.90 -5.85 0.91
CA SER A 74 -2.33 -5.28 2.18
C SER A 74 -2.59 -6.35 3.24
N LEU A 75 -2.99 -5.93 4.44
CA LEU A 75 -3.39 -6.80 5.53
C LEU A 75 -4.84 -6.51 5.94
N HIS A 76 -5.61 -7.55 6.26
CA HIS A 76 -6.98 -7.40 6.73
C HIS A 76 -6.97 -6.97 8.20
N VAL A 77 -6.87 -5.66 8.40
CA VAL A 77 -6.85 -5.04 9.72
C VAL A 77 -8.09 -4.21 10.00
N ASP A 78 -8.84 -3.78 8.97
CA ASP A 78 -10.01 -2.90 9.16
C ASP A 78 -11.34 -3.68 9.17
N LEU A 79 -12.17 -3.43 10.20
CA LEU A 79 -13.42 -4.15 10.40
C LEU A 79 -14.62 -3.38 9.82
N TYR A 80 -14.86 -2.14 10.28
CA TYR A 80 -16.03 -1.34 9.91
C TYR A 80 -15.67 -0.11 9.08
N LYS A 81 -14.55 0.54 9.40
CA LYS A 81 -14.10 1.77 8.73
C LYS A 81 -12.62 1.70 8.43
N ALA A 82 -12.20 2.32 7.32
CA ALA A 82 -10.80 2.40 6.96
C ALA A 82 -9.97 3.05 8.08
N GLY A 83 -8.94 2.36 8.54
CA GLY A 83 -8.09 2.80 9.65
C GLY A 83 -8.59 2.47 11.06
N ASP A 84 -9.72 1.75 11.23
CA ASP A 84 -10.16 1.36 12.57
C ASP A 84 -9.29 0.25 13.20
N ARG A 85 -8.55 -0.51 12.39
CA ARG A 85 -7.62 -1.57 12.81
C ARG A 85 -8.22 -2.60 13.78
N LYS A 86 -9.53 -2.86 13.66
CA LYS A 86 -10.31 -3.76 14.55
C LYS A 86 -10.49 -5.19 14.06
N ALA A 87 -10.06 -5.54 12.85
CA ALA A 87 -10.27 -6.88 12.31
C ALA A 87 -9.35 -7.92 12.97
N GLU A 88 -9.94 -9.02 13.41
CA GLU A 88 -9.22 -10.16 14.00
C GLU A 88 -8.58 -11.06 12.94
N CYS A 89 -9.11 -11.04 11.71
CA CYS A 89 -8.68 -11.93 10.62
C CYS A 89 -7.18 -11.82 10.35
N ARG A 90 -6.65 -10.59 10.21
CA ARG A 90 -5.22 -10.29 10.00
C ARG A 90 -4.55 -11.08 8.87
N ALA A 91 -5.34 -11.70 7.99
CA ALA A 91 -4.84 -12.40 6.82
C ALA A 91 -4.40 -11.39 5.76
N ARG A 92 -3.56 -11.86 4.84
CA ARG A 92 -3.11 -11.05 3.71
C ARG A 92 -4.31 -10.71 2.82
N MET A 93 -4.24 -9.55 2.21
CA MET A 93 -5.20 -9.12 1.22
C MET A 93 -4.48 -8.94 -0.11
N ARG A 94 -4.89 -9.74 -1.10
CA ARG A 94 -4.33 -9.72 -2.46
C ARG A 94 -4.90 -8.54 -3.23
N PRO A 95 -4.10 -7.79 -4.00
CA PRO A 95 -4.65 -6.84 -4.96
C PRO A 95 -5.32 -7.66 -6.09
N ILE A 96 -6.56 -7.33 -6.41
CA ILE A 96 -7.33 -8.02 -7.47
C ILE A 96 -7.67 -7.11 -8.66
N GLY A 97 -7.48 -5.81 -8.54
CA GLY A 97 -7.70 -4.88 -9.65
C GLY A 97 -7.73 -3.43 -9.20
N LEU A 98 -8.15 -2.55 -10.10
CA LEU A 98 -8.32 -1.12 -9.83
C LEU A 98 -9.79 -0.72 -10.02
N THR A 99 -10.20 0.39 -9.41
CA THR A 99 -11.54 0.97 -9.56
C THR A 99 -11.47 2.49 -9.58
N LEU A 100 -12.44 3.13 -10.21
CA LEU A 100 -12.63 4.58 -10.14
C LEU A 100 -13.70 4.90 -9.11
N LYS A 101 -13.32 5.62 -8.06
CA LYS A 101 -14.27 6.15 -7.08
C LYS A 101 -14.81 7.49 -7.56
N HIS A 102 -16.03 7.47 -8.11
CA HIS A 102 -16.74 8.69 -8.44
C HIS A 102 -17.35 9.29 -7.17
N SER A 103 -16.76 10.39 -6.68
CA SER A 103 -17.37 11.18 -5.60
C SER A 103 -17.86 12.48 -6.23
N PRO A 104 -19.17 12.79 -6.20
CA PRO A 104 -19.67 14.05 -6.76
C PRO A 104 -19.06 15.22 -5.97
N LYS A 105 -18.12 15.94 -6.60
CA LYS A 105 -17.56 17.14 -6.01
C LYS A 105 -18.57 18.27 -6.20
N LYS A 106 -19.06 18.83 -5.08
CA LYS A 106 -20.05 19.93 -5.03
C LYS A 106 -19.68 21.16 -5.89
N TYR A 107 -18.40 21.33 -6.24
CA TYR A 107 -17.86 22.50 -6.94
C TYR A 107 -16.99 22.16 -8.16
N SER A 108 -16.95 20.91 -8.62
CA SER A 108 -16.15 20.53 -9.79
C SER A 108 -17.02 19.76 -10.78
N SER A 109 -17.01 20.20 -12.03
CA SER A 109 -17.62 19.49 -13.15
C SER A 109 -16.75 18.33 -13.65
N GLU A 110 -15.60 18.06 -13.02
CA GLU A 110 -14.77 16.92 -13.36
C GLU A 110 -15.43 15.65 -12.85
N THR A 111 -15.99 14.91 -13.80
CA THR A 111 -16.60 13.59 -13.61
C THR A 111 -15.55 12.48 -13.41
N THR A 112 -14.26 12.79 -13.56
CA THR A 112 -13.18 11.82 -13.49
C THR A 112 -13.00 11.32 -12.06
N GLY A 113 -13.30 10.04 -11.83
CA GLY A 113 -13.16 9.39 -10.53
C GLY A 113 -11.71 9.28 -10.08
N GLU A 114 -11.51 9.06 -8.79
CA GLU A 114 -10.19 8.79 -8.22
C GLU A 114 -9.82 7.31 -8.39
N LEU A 115 -8.62 7.02 -8.91
CA LEU A 115 -8.14 5.65 -9.06
C LEU A 115 -7.77 5.04 -7.69
N MET A 116 -8.27 3.84 -7.45
CA MET A 116 -8.15 3.12 -6.17
C MET A 116 -7.79 1.65 -6.45
N ILE A 117 -7.15 0.99 -5.49
CA ILE A 117 -6.80 -0.43 -5.53
C ILE A 117 -7.92 -1.25 -4.87
N ILE A 118 -8.33 -2.33 -5.53
CA ILE A 118 -9.26 -3.32 -4.97
C ILE A 118 -8.45 -4.45 -4.35
N HIS A 119 -8.75 -4.76 -3.09
CA HIS A 119 -8.12 -5.83 -2.33
C HIS A 119 -9.13 -6.89 -1.89
N GLU A 120 -8.75 -8.16 -1.97
CA GLU A 120 -9.53 -9.29 -1.43
C GLU A 120 -8.76 -10.03 -0.35
N CYS A 121 -9.40 -10.28 0.79
CA CYS A 121 -8.81 -11.07 1.86
C CYS A 121 -8.70 -12.54 1.48
N THR A 122 -7.50 -13.11 1.60
CA THR A 122 -7.24 -14.52 1.22
C THR A 122 -7.84 -15.54 2.18
N ALA A 123 -8.34 -15.13 3.35
CA ALA A 123 -8.93 -16.02 4.34
C ALA A 123 -10.46 -15.92 4.40
N CYS A 124 -11.02 -14.70 4.45
CA CYS A 124 -12.47 -14.51 4.58
C CYS A 124 -13.15 -13.94 3.32
N GLY A 125 -12.41 -13.65 2.25
CA GLY A 125 -12.98 -13.15 0.99
C GLY A 125 -13.54 -11.72 1.03
N LYS A 126 -13.34 -10.98 2.14
CA LYS A 126 -13.77 -9.58 2.27
C LYS A 126 -13.05 -8.71 1.25
N ILE A 127 -13.82 -7.86 0.56
CA ILE A 127 -13.31 -6.84 -0.36
C ILE A 127 -13.11 -5.51 0.36
N SER A 128 -12.02 -4.82 0.03
CA SER A 128 -11.75 -3.45 0.46
C SER A 128 -11.17 -2.64 -0.69
N ILE A 129 -11.45 -1.34 -0.72
CA ILE A 129 -10.89 -0.41 -1.70
C ILE A 129 -9.98 0.60 -0.99
N ASN A 130 -8.74 0.69 -1.44
CA ASN A 130 -7.72 1.52 -0.82
C ASN A 130 -7.22 2.57 -1.81
N ARG A 131 -6.91 3.76 -1.29
CA ARG A 131 -6.36 4.87 -2.09
C ARG A 131 -4.93 4.55 -2.52
N ILE A 132 -4.61 4.84 -3.78
CA ILE A 132 -3.23 4.79 -4.28
C ILE A 132 -2.42 5.87 -3.54
N ALA A 133 -1.26 5.49 -3.04
CA ALA A 133 -0.30 6.39 -2.40
C ALA A 133 0.65 6.99 -3.44
N ALA A 134 1.22 8.15 -3.13
CA ALA A 134 2.10 8.89 -4.03
C ALA A 134 3.41 8.14 -4.37
N ASP A 135 3.83 7.22 -3.51
CA ASP A 135 5.04 6.41 -3.65
C ASP A 135 4.77 4.99 -4.18
N ASP A 136 3.53 4.67 -4.57
CA ASP A 136 3.21 3.38 -5.18
C ASP A 136 3.83 3.27 -6.57
N SER A 137 4.32 2.09 -6.92
CA SER A 137 4.95 1.85 -8.23
C SER A 137 3.92 1.91 -9.37
N PRO A 138 4.03 2.86 -10.32
CA PRO A 138 3.12 2.94 -11.46
C PRO A 138 3.15 1.68 -12.33
N GLY A 139 4.33 1.07 -12.50
CA GLY A 139 4.50 -0.18 -13.25
C GLY A 139 3.74 -1.35 -12.61
N ASN A 140 3.78 -1.49 -11.28
CA ASN A 140 3.02 -2.56 -10.61
C ASN A 140 1.51 -2.29 -10.62
N LEU A 141 1.08 -1.02 -10.62
CA LEU A 141 -0.32 -0.65 -10.80
C LEU A 141 -0.83 -0.96 -12.21
N LEU A 142 -0.01 -0.70 -13.24
CA LEU A 142 -0.32 -1.06 -14.62
C LEU A 142 -0.37 -2.59 -14.81
N ALA A 143 0.60 -3.33 -14.25
CA ALA A 143 0.57 -4.79 -14.29
C ALA A 143 -0.68 -5.35 -13.57
N LEU A 144 -1.10 -4.73 -12.46
CA LEU A 144 -2.34 -5.09 -11.79
C LEU A 144 -3.56 -4.84 -12.69
N TYR A 145 -3.64 -3.69 -13.35
CA TYR A 145 -4.67 -3.38 -14.34
C TYR A 145 -4.78 -4.47 -15.42
N GLU A 146 -3.67 -4.79 -16.09
CA GLU A 146 -3.60 -5.80 -17.15
C GLU A 146 -3.96 -7.22 -16.67
N SER A 147 -3.62 -7.54 -15.42
CA SER A 147 -4.02 -8.82 -14.83
C SER A 147 -5.52 -8.87 -14.54
N SER A 148 -6.09 -7.79 -13.99
CA SER A 148 -7.51 -7.73 -13.64
C SER A 148 -8.44 -7.64 -14.84
N ALA A 149 -7.95 -7.14 -15.99
CA ALA A 149 -8.69 -7.15 -17.25
C ALA A 149 -8.99 -8.57 -17.75
N ARG A 150 -8.24 -9.58 -17.28
CA ARG A 150 -8.41 -11.00 -17.62
C ARG A 150 -9.25 -11.77 -16.58
N ASP A 151 -9.84 -11.09 -15.61
CA ASP A 151 -10.59 -11.73 -14.53
C ASP A 151 -11.89 -12.40 -14.98
N GLU A 152 -12.27 -13.43 -14.22
CA GLU A 152 -13.49 -14.22 -14.41
C GLU A 152 -14.78 -13.38 -14.30
N PRO A 153 -15.80 -13.64 -15.14
CA PRO A 153 -17.08 -12.92 -15.11
C PRO A 153 -17.76 -12.90 -13.73
N HIS A 154 -17.58 -13.97 -12.95
CA HIS A 154 -18.13 -14.07 -11.59
C HIS A 154 -17.50 -13.06 -10.62
N GLN A 155 -16.20 -12.80 -10.73
CA GLN A 155 -15.52 -11.82 -9.88
C GLN A 155 -16.00 -10.40 -10.20
N GLN A 156 -16.16 -10.08 -11.49
CA GLN A 156 -16.70 -8.79 -11.90
C GLN A 156 -18.15 -8.58 -11.44
N ALA A 157 -18.99 -9.60 -11.51
CA ALA A 157 -20.37 -9.54 -11.01
C ALA A 157 -20.39 -9.27 -9.49
N LYS A 158 -19.59 -10.00 -8.71
CA LYS A 158 -19.45 -9.78 -7.25
C LYS A 158 -19.04 -8.34 -6.92
N LEU A 159 -18.10 -7.76 -7.66
CA LEU A 159 -17.65 -6.38 -7.43
C LEU A 159 -18.76 -5.37 -7.76
N LYS A 160 -19.47 -5.56 -8.87
CA LYS A 160 -20.59 -4.70 -9.28
C LYS A 160 -21.75 -4.73 -8.28
N ASP A 161 -22.08 -5.91 -7.75
CA ASP A 161 -23.12 -6.06 -6.72
C ASP A 161 -22.76 -5.31 -5.42
N MET A 162 -21.46 -5.18 -5.14
CA MET A 162 -20.94 -4.38 -4.03
C MET A 162 -20.84 -2.87 -4.36
N GLY A 163 -21.28 -2.44 -5.54
CA GLY A 163 -21.20 -1.06 -6.01
C GLY A 163 -19.78 -0.62 -6.39
N ILE A 164 -18.85 -1.55 -6.54
CA ILE A 164 -17.50 -1.30 -7.02
C ILE A 164 -17.50 -1.51 -8.53
N LEU A 165 -17.08 -0.49 -9.28
CA LEU A 165 -16.95 -0.58 -10.73
C LEU A 165 -15.47 -0.77 -11.06
N PRO A 166 -15.01 -2.01 -11.35
CA PRO A 166 -13.63 -2.23 -11.74
C PRO A 166 -13.34 -1.48 -13.03
N VAL A 167 -12.12 -0.97 -13.17
CA VAL A 167 -11.70 -0.33 -14.41
C VAL A 167 -11.73 -1.33 -15.56
N SER A 168 -12.09 -0.84 -16.73
CA SER A 168 -12.20 -1.61 -17.96
C SER A 168 -11.25 -1.08 -19.03
N ALA A 169 -11.26 -1.70 -20.22
CA ALA A 169 -10.55 -1.17 -21.39
C ALA A 169 -11.00 0.25 -21.77
N ALA A 170 -12.25 0.63 -21.46
CA ALA A 170 -12.76 1.99 -21.73
C ALA A 170 -12.11 3.05 -20.84
N ASP A 171 -11.56 2.66 -19.68
CA ASP A 171 -10.96 3.57 -18.70
C ASP A 171 -9.45 3.74 -18.90
N LEU A 172 -8.87 3.13 -19.95
CA LEU A 172 -7.43 3.07 -20.18
C LEU A 172 -6.78 4.46 -20.14
N THR A 173 -7.35 5.44 -20.83
CA THR A 173 -6.85 6.82 -20.85
C THR A 173 -6.83 7.45 -19.46
N THR A 174 -7.86 7.19 -18.64
CA THR A 174 -7.94 7.66 -17.27
C THR A 174 -6.88 6.99 -16.39
N VAL A 175 -6.68 5.67 -16.56
CA VAL A 175 -5.64 4.92 -15.83
C VAL A 175 -4.26 5.47 -16.17
N PHE A 176 -3.94 5.58 -17.46
CA PHE A 176 -2.64 6.07 -17.91
C PHE A 176 -2.36 7.51 -17.49
N SER A 177 -3.33 8.42 -17.66
CA SER A 177 -3.14 9.82 -17.25
C SER A 177 -2.91 9.98 -15.75
N GLN A 178 -3.58 9.19 -14.90
CA GLN A 178 -3.38 9.23 -13.44
C GLN A 178 -2.10 8.55 -12.96
N LEU A 179 -1.60 7.53 -13.68
CA LEU A 179 -0.37 6.81 -13.31
C LEU A 179 0.91 7.47 -13.82
N PHE A 180 0.89 8.03 -15.04
CA PHE A 180 2.10 8.50 -15.74
C PHE A 180 2.10 9.99 -16.05
N SER A 181 1.02 10.72 -15.75
CA SER A 181 0.79 12.08 -16.27
C SER A 181 0.68 12.12 -17.81
N TRP A 182 0.04 13.17 -18.33
CA TRP A 182 -0.18 13.34 -19.78
C TRP A 182 1.11 13.55 -20.58
N GLN A 183 2.18 14.00 -19.93
CA GLN A 183 3.45 14.32 -20.57
C GLN A 183 4.21 13.08 -21.02
N SER A 184 4.22 12.01 -20.22
CA SER A 184 4.91 10.77 -20.57
C SER A 184 4.25 10.00 -21.72
N ILE A 185 2.93 10.15 -21.88
CA ILE A 185 2.20 9.53 -22.99
C ILE A 185 2.64 10.13 -24.33
N LEU A 186 2.85 11.46 -24.40
CA LEU A 186 3.21 12.15 -25.63
C LEU A 186 4.67 11.92 -26.07
N GLU A 187 5.58 11.70 -25.12
CA GLU A 187 7.00 11.41 -25.42
C GLU A 187 7.19 10.03 -26.07
N GLU A 188 6.39 9.02 -25.69
CA GLU A 188 6.44 7.69 -26.31
C GLU A 188 5.97 7.71 -27.78
N PHE A 189 4.94 8.51 -28.11
CA PHE A 189 4.50 8.68 -29.50
C PHE A 189 5.51 9.47 -30.35
N SER A 190 6.16 10.50 -29.79
CA SER A 190 7.21 11.27 -30.47
C SER A 190 8.47 10.43 -30.77
N ALA A 191 8.83 9.49 -29.87
CA ALA A 191 9.93 8.56 -30.10
C ALA A 191 9.61 7.52 -31.20
N ALA A 192 8.35 7.13 -31.35
CA ALA A 192 7.91 6.20 -32.40
C ALA A 192 7.92 6.82 -33.81
N GLU A 193 7.66 8.13 -33.94
CA GLU A 193 7.69 8.85 -35.22
C GLU A 193 9.11 9.03 -35.78
N GLN A 194 10.14 9.09 -34.92
CA GLN A 194 11.53 9.27 -35.34
C GLN A 194 12.16 8.01 -35.99
N GLY A 195 11.45 6.89 -36.04
CA GLY A 195 11.89 5.65 -36.68
C GLY A 195 11.24 5.33 -38.03
N ALA A 196 10.30 6.15 -38.52
CA ALA A 196 9.54 5.87 -39.74
C ALA A 196 9.93 6.83 -40.89
N GLU A 197 11.10 6.61 -41.49
CA GLU A 197 11.46 7.23 -42.76
C GLU A 197 10.73 6.51 -43.91
N VAL A 198 9.63 7.08 -44.39
CA VAL A 198 8.92 6.56 -45.57
C VAL A 198 9.36 7.37 -46.79
N SER A 199 10.25 6.77 -47.59
CA SER A 199 10.60 7.24 -48.93
C SER A 199 9.42 7.00 -49.89
N LEU A 200 8.78 8.08 -50.34
CA LEU A 200 7.81 8.06 -51.42
C LEU A 200 8.51 8.51 -52.71
N GLN A 201 8.78 7.56 -53.61
CA GLN A 201 9.12 7.88 -55.00
C GLN A 201 7.81 8.09 -55.78
N GLU A 202 7.52 9.34 -56.12
CA GLU A 202 6.47 9.67 -57.08
C GLU A 202 6.93 9.24 -58.49
N SER A 203 6.16 8.38 -59.14
CA SER A 203 6.24 8.18 -60.59
C SER A 203 4.92 8.60 -61.21
N SER A 204 4.96 9.76 -61.87
CA SER A 204 3.89 10.31 -62.68
C SER A 204 4.15 9.98 -64.15
N THR A 205 3.23 9.25 -64.78
CA THR A 205 3.05 9.27 -66.23
C THR A 205 1.56 9.32 -66.53
N ILE A 206 1.13 10.49 -66.98
CA ILE A 206 -0.21 10.84 -67.44
C ILE A 206 -0.38 10.24 -68.85
N GLY A 207 -1.47 9.50 -69.08
CA GLY A 207 -1.88 9.03 -70.39
C GLY A 207 -2.66 10.11 -71.16
N GLU A 208 -2.39 10.20 -72.47
CA GLU A 208 -3.10 11.00 -73.47
C GLU A 208 -4.49 10.45 -73.82
#